data_AF-A0A497IFQ9-F1
#
_entry.id   AF-A0A497IFQ9-F1
#
_cell.length_a   1.000
_cell.length_b   1.000
_cell.length_c   1.000
_cell.angle_alpha   90.00
_cell.angle_beta   90.00
_cell.angle_gamma   90.00
#
_symmetry.space_group_name_H-M   'P 1'
#
loop_
_entity.id
_entity.type
_entity.pdbx_description
1 polymer ?
#
loop_
_entity_poly.entity_id
_entity_poly.type
_entity_poly.pdbx_seq_one_letter_code
_entity_poly.pdbx_strand_id
1 'polypeptide(L)' 'MQEVGRVLSVRGKNLVLLRGTKALKEGTKLYDDQQNQVGVVKEVLGPTRAPYMLARVKHPKKLLGKKLYH' A
#
# COMPACT_ATOMS: atom_id res chain seq x y z
N MET A 1 -5.83 -5.13 12.81
CA MET A 1 -5.45 -4.57 11.50
C MET A 1 -5.88 -3.12 11.44
N GLN A 2 -5.01 -2.24 10.97
CA GLN A 2 -5.30 -0.81 10.82
C GLN A 2 -5.32 -0.44 9.33
N GLU A 3 -6.27 0.42 8.93
CA GLU A 3 -6.32 0.93 7.56
C GLU A 3 -5.03 1.70 7.25
N VAL A 4 -4.33 1.28 6.21
CA VAL A 4 -3.16 1.97 5.68
C VAL A 4 -3.62 3.08 4.76
N GLY A 5 -4.53 2.77 3.84
CA GLY A 5 -5.10 3.71 2.88
C GLY A 5 -5.47 3.05 1.56
N ARG A 6 -5.57 3.84 0.48
CA ARG A 6 -6.09 3.39 -0.83
C ARG A 6 -5.01 3.34 -1.90
N VAL A 7 -5.07 2.32 -2.76
CA VAL A 7 -4.22 2.21 -3.96
C VAL A 7 -4.70 3.21 -5.02
N LEU A 8 -3.83 4.14 -5.39
CA LEU A 8 -4.11 5.18 -6.38
C LEU A 8 -3.76 4.76 -7.80
N SER A 9 -2.62 4.08 -7.98
CA SER A 9 -2.14 3.71 -9.32
C SER A 9 -1.21 2.50 -9.28
N VAL A 10 -1.13 1.80 -10.41
CA VAL A 10 -0.14 0.76 -10.69
C VAL A 10 1.02 1.40 -11.44
N ARG A 11 2.24 1.28 -10.92
CA ARG A 11 3.45 1.91 -11.50
C ARG A 11 4.38 0.91 -12.20
N GLY A 12 4.10 -0.39 -12.08
CA GLY A 12 4.87 -1.45 -12.75
C GLY A 12 4.26 -2.84 -12.49
N LYS A 13 4.97 -3.89 -12.92
CA LYS A 13 4.47 -5.29 -12.87
C LYS A 13 3.96 -5.70 -11.48
N ASN A 14 4.64 -5.28 -10.42
CA ASN A 14 4.32 -5.61 -9.03
C ASN A 14 4.38 -4.37 -8.11
N LEU A 15 4.28 -3.14 -8.65
CA LEU A 15 4.48 -1.92 -7.87
C LEU A 15 3.22 -1.05 -7.92
N VAL A 16 2.77 -0.61 -6.75
CA VAL A 16 1.62 0.27 -6.60
C VAL A 16 1.97 1.49 -5.76
N LEU A 17 1.27 2.59 -6.04
CA LEU A 17 1.31 3.80 -5.24
C LEU A 17 0.05 3.85 -4.37
N LEU A 18 0.25 3.98 -3.06
CA LEU A 18 -0.79 4.12 -2.05
C LEU A 18 -0.83 5.57 -1.56
N ARG A 19 -2.01 6.07 -1.20
CA ARG A 19 -2.13 7.22 -0.30
C ARG A 19 -2.44 6.71 1.10
N GLY A 20 -1.53 6.97 2.03
CA GLY A 20 -1.64 6.56 3.41
C GLY A 20 -2.37 7.56 4.30
N THR A 21 -2.91 7.07 5.40
CA THR A 21 -3.40 7.89 6.54
C THR A 21 -2.31 8.17 7.58
N LYS A 22 -1.18 7.45 7.50
CA LYS A 22 0.02 7.63 8.31
C LYS A 22 1.25 7.04 7.62
N ALA A 23 2.44 7.46 8.06
CA ALA A 23 3.69 6.83 7.64
C ALA A 23 3.82 5.43 8.24
N LEU A 24 4.20 4.48 7.39
CA LEU A 24 4.60 3.13 7.80
C LEU A 24 6.11 2.97 7.70
N LYS A 25 6.64 1.88 8.26
CA LYS A 25 8.04 1.51 8.06
C LYS A 25 8.18 0.75 6.73
N GLU A 26 9.33 0.89 6.11
CA GLU A 26 9.69 0.01 4.99
C GLU A 26 9.71 -1.44 5.45
N GLY A 27 9.28 -2.35 4.57
CA GLY A 27 9.13 -3.77 4.88
C GLY A 27 7.84 -4.14 5.63
N THR A 28 7.03 -3.17 6.08
CA THR A 28 5.71 -3.47 6.67
C THR A 28 4.86 -4.28 5.70
N LYS A 29 4.28 -5.39 6.19
CA LYS A 29 3.39 -6.25 5.42
C LYS A 29 2.06 -5.56 5.17
N LEU A 30 1.54 -5.73 3.97
CA LEU A 30 0.24 -5.20 3.55
C LEU A 30 -0.73 -6.34 3.28
N TYR A 31 -1.98 -6.11 3.66
CA TYR A 31 -3.08 -7.06 3.58
C TYR A 31 -4.27 -6.43 2.87
N ASP A 32 -5.11 -7.26 2.26
CA ASP A 32 -6.42 -6.85 1.75
C ASP A 32 -7.51 -6.91 2.84
N ASP A 33 -8.75 -6.63 2.45
CA ASP A 33 -9.95 -6.69 3.28
C ASP A 33 -10.27 -8.10 3.78
N GLN A 34 -9.76 -9.13 3.10
CA GLN A 34 -9.92 -10.54 3.45
C GLN A 34 -8.76 -11.07 4.32
N GLN A 35 -7.88 -10.19 4.81
CA GLN A 35 -6.69 -10.54 5.59
C GLN A 35 -5.64 -11.37 4.82
N ASN A 36 -5.72 -11.41 3.49
CA ASN A 36 -4.67 -12.04 2.69
C ASN A 36 -3.47 -11.11 2.59
N GLN A 37 -2.26 -11.63 2.80
CA GLN A 37 -1.05 -10.84 2.59
C GLN A 37 -0.88 -10.55 1.09
N VAL A 38 -0.98 -9.28 0.71
CA VAL A 38 -0.87 -8.83 -0.68
C VAL A 38 0.51 -8.29 -1.03
N GLY A 39 1.30 -7.84 -0.05
CA GLY A 39 2.61 -7.24 -0.35
C GLY A 39 3.36 -6.67 0.83
N VAL A 40 4.30 -5.77 0.52
CA VAL A 40 5.14 -5.05 1.48
C VAL A 40 5.37 -3.61 1.05
N VAL A 41 5.47 -2.70 2.02
CA VAL A 41 5.92 -1.31 1.80
C VAL A 41 7.37 -1.31 1.37
N LYS A 42 7.69 -0.53 0.34
CA LYS A 42 9.05 -0.36 -0.19
C LYS A 42 9.65 0.99 0.14
N GLU A 43 8.84 2.04 0.08
CA GLU A 43 9.31 3.40 0.29
C GLU A 43 8.14 4.27 0.74
N VAL A 44 8.41 5.27 1.59
CA VAL A 44 7.43 6.24 2.07
C VAL A 44 7.89 7.64 1.68
N LEU A 45 6.99 8.42 1.07
CA LEU A 45 7.28 9.67 0.40
C LEU A 45 6.27 10.75 0.80
N GLY A 46 6.72 12.01 0.83
CA GLY A 46 5.85 13.16 1.05
C GLY A 46 5.45 13.38 2.52
N PRO A 47 4.30 14.00 2.80
CA PRO A 47 3.99 14.55 4.12
C PRO A 47 3.65 13.48 5.16
N THR A 48 4.08 13.68 6.41
CA THR A 48 3.97 12.69 7.49
C THR A 48 2.54 12.28 7.83
N ARG A 49 1.58 13.22 7.80
CA ARG A 49 0.18 12.96 8.17
C ARG A 49 -0.62 12.22 7.10
N ALA A 50 -0.19 12.28 5.85
CA ALA A 50 -0.85 11.60 4.75
C ALA A 50 0.19 11.31 3.67
N PRO A 51 1.09 10.34 3.88
CA PRO A 51 2.17 10.12 2.95
C PRO A 51 1.71 9.37 1.72
N TYR A 52 2.49 9.46 0.65
CA TYR A 52 2.46 8.49 -0.42
C TYR A 52 3.37 7.32 -0.07
N MET A 53 3.02 6.12 -0.50
CA MET A 53 3.83 4.93 -0.26
C MET A 53 3.94 4.12 -1.54
N LEU A 54 5.14 3.67 -1.85
CA LEU A 54 5.35 2.65 -2.86
C LEU A 54 5.33 1.30 -2.19
N ALA A 55 4.56 0.36 -2.75
CA ALA A 55 4.48 -0.99 -2.24
C ALA A 55 4.64 -2.02 -3.34
N ARG A 56 5.39 -3.08 -3.01
CA ARG A 56 5.51 -4.26 -3.88
C ARG A 56 4.40 -5.24 -3.54
N VAL A 57 3.52 -5.53 -4.49
CA VAL A 57 2.29 -6.32 -4.27
C VAL A 57 2.10 -7.41 -5.33
N LYS A 58 1.32 -8.43 -4.97
CA LYS A 58 0.80 -9.45 -5.88
C LYS A 58 -0.46 -8.92 -6.58
N HIS A 59 -0.62 -9.23 -7.86
CA HIS A 59 -1.80 -8.87 -8.67
C HIS A 59 -2.20 -7.37 -8.58
N PRO A 60 -1.29 -6.40 -8.85
CA PRO A 60 -1.52 -4.98 -8.57
C PRO A 60 -2.77 -4.39 -9.24
N LYS A 61 -3.11 -4.85 -10.46
CA LYS A 61 -4.32 -4.40 -11.17
C LYS A 61 -5.61 -4.69 -10.39
N LYS A 62 -5.67 -5.78 -9.63
CA LYS A 62 -6.84 -6.14 -8.79
C LYS A 62 -6.97 -5.27 -7.54
N LEU A 63 -5.89 -4.60 -7.14
CA LEU A 63 -5.83 -3.78 -5.94
C LEU A 63 -6.11 -2.31 -6.22
N LEU A 64 -6.20 -1.88 -7.49
CA LEU A 64 -6.47 -0.50 -7.85
C LEU A 64 -7.78 -0.01 -7.23
N GLY A 65 -7.74 1.13 -6.53
CA GLY A 65 -8.89 1.69 -5.82
C GLY A 65 -9.27 0.98 -4.51
N LYS A 66 -8.65 -0.17 -4.19
CA LYS A 66 -8.91 -0.89 -2.94
C LYS A 66 -8.15 -0.29 -1.76
N LYS A 67 -8.69 -0.55 -0.57
CA LYS A 67 -8.03 -0.26 0.70
C LYS A 67 -7.06 -1.39 1.06
N LEU A 68 -5.93 -1.01 1.62
CA LEU A 68 -4.96 -1.94 2.20
C LEU A 68 -4.81 -1.72 3.71
N TYR A 69 -4.34 -2.75 4.38
CA TYR A 69 -4.26 -2.83 5.83
C TYR A 69 -2.88 -3.34 6.28
N HIS A 70 -2.49 -3.05 7.53
CA HIS A 70 -1.29 -3.60 8.19
C HIS A 70 -1.60 -4.03 9.63
#